data_AF-A0A850SCD4-F1
#
_entry.id   AF-A0A850SCD4-F1
#
_cell.length_a   1.000
_cell.length_b   1.000
_cell.length_c   1.000
_cell.angle_alpha   90.00
_cell.angle_beta   90.00
_cell.angle_gamma   90.00
#
_symmetry.space_group_name_H-M   'P 1'
#
loop_
_entity.id
_entity.type
_entity.pdbx_description
1 polymer ?
#
loop_
_entity_poly.entity_id
_entity_poly.type
_entity_poly.pdbx_seq_one_letter_code
_entity_poly.pdbx_strand_id
1 'polypeptide(L)'
;MALADGLVTWVHLICSSIWVGGSIFIAAVAVPVLRAHVKSLDERVGMMVRIGRQFNKVTIPAFGILVATGIYNARAFAADPGALADSAYGIILLIKIVLVLATVGAYVVHVKILNSDMEKKILSGSAGSVYVQSVRSKIIHLGRVMVGLAIAILLLAALLDSGGI
;
A
#
# COMPACT_ATOMS: atom_id res chain seq x y z
N MET A 1 -19.39 -24.88 1.65
CA MET A 1 -18.42 -24.10 0.85
C MET A 1 -18.70 -22.60 0.90
N ALA A 2 -19.94 -22.14 0.71
CA ALA A 2 -20.30 -20.70 0.78
C ALA A 2 -19.84 -19.96 2.05
N LEU A 3 -19.93 -20.57 3.24
CA LEU A 3 -19.45 -19.95 4.48
C LEU A 3 -17.94 -19.69 4.46
N ALA A 4 -17.15 -20.63 3.94
CA ALA A 4 -15.69 -20.49 3.85
C ALA A 4 -15.31 -19.38 2.86
N ASP A 5 -15.96 -19.34 1.70
CA ASP A 5 -15.75 -18.29 0.68
C ASP A 5 -16.12 -16.90 1.22
N GLY A 6 -17.23 -16.81 1.97
CA GLY A 6 -17.66 -15.59 2.65
C GLY A 6 -16.66 -15.13 3.70
N LEU A 7 -16.12 -16.04 4.52
CA LEU A 7 -15.09 -15.73 5.51
C LEU A 7 -13.79 -15.25 4.87
N VAL A 8 -13.33 -15.89 3.78
CA VAL A 8 -12.13 -15.45 3.05
C VAL A 8 -12.31 -14.05 2.48
N THR A 9 -13.47 -13.77 1.90
CA THR A 9 -13.81 -12.44 1.38
C THR A 9 -13.88 -11.40 2.50
N TRP A 10 -14.51 -11.74 3.63
CA TRP A 10 -14.57 -10.86 4.79
C TRP A 10 -13.17 -10.51 5.34
N VAL A 11 -12.27 -11.51 5.47
CA VAL A 11 -10.87 -11.28 5.84
C VAL A 11 -10.16 -10.39 4.82
N HIS A 12 -10.35 -10.64 3.51
CA HIS A 12 -9.79 -9.82 2.44
C HIS A 12 -10.21 -8.34 2.58
N LEU A 13 -11.49 -8.09 2.87
CA LEU A 13 -12.02 -6.74 3.04
C LEU A 13 -11.46 -6.04 4.29
N ILE A 14 -11.28 -6.76 5.41
CA ILE A 14 -10.63 -6.21 6.61
C ILE A 14 -9.20 -5.79 6.29
N CYS A 15 -8.42 -6.70 5.68
CA CYS A 15 -7.04 -6.41 5.32
C CYS A 15 -6.93 -5.26 4.31
N SER A 16 -7.86 -5.19 3.35
CA SER A 16 -7.95 -4.10 2.37
C SER A 16 -8.24 -2.77 3.07
N SER A 17 -9.18 -2.76 4.03
CA SER A 17 -9.54 -1.56 4.80
C SER A 17 -8.36 -1.04 5.63
N ILE A 18 -7.60 -1.94 6.26
CA ILE A 18 -6.38 -1.60 6.99
C ILE A 18 -5.35 -0.95 6.06
N TRP A 19 -5.10 -1.57 4.89
CA TRP A 19 -4.10 -1.08 3.95
C TRP A 19 -4.49 0.24 3.30
N VAL A 20 -5.64 0.28 2.61
CA VAL A 20 -6.11 1.43 1.84
C VAL A 20 -6.50 2.57 2.78
N GLY A 21 -7.34 2.28 3.78
CA GLY A 21 -7.81 3.28 4.74
C GLY A 21 -6.67 3.86 5.58
N GLY A 22 -5.76 3.01 6.05
CA GLY A 22 -4.56 3.44 6.77
C GLY A 22 -3.63 4.33 5.93
N SER A 23 -3.44 3.99 4.65
CA SER A 23 -2.63 4.79 3.73
C SER A 23 -3.25 6.17 3.47
N ILE A 24 -4.57 6.21 3.26
CA ILE A 24 -5.33 7.47 3.13
C ILE A 24 -5.20 8.30 4.41
N PHE A 25 -5.37 7.69 5.58
CA PHE A 25 -5.23 8.38 6.87
C PHE A 25 -3.85 9.03 7.03
N ILE A 26 -2.77 8.30 6.71
CA ILE A 26 -1.42 8.86 6.77
C ILE A 26 -1.29 10.08 5.84
N ALA A 27 -1.75 9.95 4.59
CA ALA A 27 -1.59 10.99 3.59
C ALA A 27 -2.46 12.23 3.86
N ALA A 28 -3.72 12.03 4.26
CA ALA A 28 -4.73 13.08 4.38
C ALA A 28 -4.80 13.69 5.79
N VAL A 29 -4.39 12.96 6.83
CA VAL A 29 -4.51 13.40 8.22
C VAL A 29 -3.15 13.51 8.89
N ALA A 30 -2.39 12.41 8.99
CA ALA A 30 -1.16 12.39 9.78
C ALA A 30 -0.10 13.35 9.21
N VAL A 31 0.13 13.33 7.89
CA VAL A 31 1.12 14.20 7.24
C VAL A 31 0.77 15.69 7.40
N PRO A 32 -0.47 16.15 7.13
CA PRO A 32 -0.86 17.54 7.38
C PRO A 32 -0.70 17.97 8.85
N VAL A 33 -1.13 17.14 9.81
CA VAL A 33 -1.01 17.44 11.25
C VAL A 33 0.46 17.64 11.64
N LEU A 34 1.34 16.73 11.23
CA LEU A 34 2.78 16.86 11.49
C LEU A 34 3.39 18.11 10.83
N ARG A 35 2.89 18.50 9.65
CA ARG A 35 3.34 19.73 8.98
C ARG A 35 2.89 21.00 9.70
N ALA A 36 1.70 20.99 10.30
CA ALA A 36 1.13 22.14 11.00
C ALA A 36 1.74 22.35 12.38
N HIS A 37 2.03 21.27 13.12
CA HIS A 37 2.38 21.36 14.54
C HIS A 37 3.86 21.12 14.87
N VAL A 38 4.62 20.44 14.00
CA VAL A 38 6.05 20.15 14.26
C VAL A 38 6.92 21.09 13.42
N LYS A 39 7.53 22.10 14.07
CA LYS A 39 8.32 23.14 13.37
C LYS A 39 9.71 22.65 12.94
N SER A 40 10.36 21.84 13.77
CA SER A 40 11.66 21.26 13.44
C SER A 40 11.51 20.23 12.33
N LEU A 41 12.32 20.38 11.28
CA LEU A 41 12.30 19.47 10.15
C LEU A 41 12.74 18.05 10.55
N ASP A 42 13.78 17.95 11.37
CA ASP A 42 14.35 16.67 11.81
C ASP A 42 13.39 15.92 12.73
N GLU A 43 12.73 16.65 13.64
CA GLU A 43 11.70 16.10 14.51
C GLU A 43 10.51 15.57 13.71
N ARG A 44 10.05 16.34 12.71
CA ARG A 44 8.95 15.94 11.83
C ARG A 44 9.28 14.67 11.05
N VAL A 45 10.50 14.59 10.50
CA VAL A 45 10.97 13.40 9.77
C VAL A 45 11.08 12.20 10.71
N GLY A 46 11.65 12.38 11.90
CA GLY A 46 11.73 11.33 12.92
C GLY A 46 10.35 10.81 13.33
N MET A 47 9.36 11.68 13.52
CA MET A 47 7.97 11.29 13.80
C MET A 47 7.35 10.52 12.64
N MET A 48 7.52 10.98 11.38
CA MET A 48 7.02 10.25 10.20
C MET A 48 7.62 8.85 10.10
N VAL A 49 8.92 8.69 10.36
CA VAL A 49 9.59 7.37 10.37
C VAL A 49 9.02 6.48 11.47
N ARG A 50 8.84 6.99 12.68
CA ARG A 50 8.25 6.23 13.81
C ARG A 50 6.81 5.79 13.51
N ILE A 51 5.98 6.68 12.99
CA ILE A 51 4.61 6.38 12.57
C ILE A 51 4.62 5.31 11.47
N GLY A 52 5.43 5.48 10.44
CA GLY A 52 5.56 4.52 9.34
C GLY A 52 6.00 3.13 9.83
N ARG A 53 6.96 3.05 10.77
CA ARG A 53 7.39 1.79 11.37
C ARG A 53 6.28 1.10 12.17
N GLN A 54 5.52 1.85 12.96
CA GLN A 54 4.39 1.27 13.70
C GLN A 54 3.28 0.82 12.77
N PHE A 55 2.97 1.62 11.75
CA PHE A 55 2.01 1.28 10.71
C PHE A 55 2.41 -0.02 10.00
N ASN A 56 3.68 -0.15 9.59
CA ASN A 56 4.22 -1.34 8.93
C ASN A 56 4.09 -2.63 9.75
N LYS A 57 4.13 -2.56 11.09
CA LYS A 57 3.90 -3.77 11.93
C LYS A 57 2.51 -4.37 11.73
N VAL A 58 1.53 -3.55 11.40
CA VAL A 58 0.14 -3.98 11.15
C VAL A 58 -0.08 -4.21 9.67
N THR A 59 0.41 -3.32 8.81
CA THR A 59 0.12 -3.38 7.38
C THR A 59 0.90 -4.44 6.62
N ILE A 60 2.12 -4.80 7.02
CA ILE A 60 2.85 -5.92 6.40
C ILE A 60 2.08 -7.24 6.54
N PRO A 61 1.70 -7.70 7.75
CA PRO A 61 0.97 -8.95 7.88
C PRO A 61 -0.42 -8.86 7.24
N ALA A 62 -1.14 -7.72 7.39
CA ALA A 62 -2.42 -7.52 6.72
C ALA A 62 -2.28 -7.62 5.19
N PHE A 63 -1.23 -7.04 4.61
CA PHE A 63 -0.97 -7.11 3.18
C PHE A 63 -0.60 -8.52 2.72
N GLY A 64 0.17 -9.28 3.52
CA GLY A 64 0.42 -10.70 3.25
C GLY A 64 -0.87 -11.52 3.18
N ILE A 65 -1.78 -11.32 4.15
CA ILE A 65 -3.10 -11.96 4.16
C ILE A 65 -3.95 -11.48 2.98
N LEU A 66 -3.90 -10.19 2.64
CA LEU A 66 -4.62 -9.60 1.52
C LEU A 66 -4.23 -10.25 0.18
N VAL A 67 -2.92 -10.47 -0.04
CA VAL A 67 -2.41 -11.16 -1.23
C VAL A 67 -2.87 -12.62 -1.25
N ALA A 68 -2.72 -13.35 -0.14
CA ALA A 68 -3.11 -14.76 -0.06
C ALA A 68 -4.62 -14.96 -0.32
N THR A 69 -5.47 -14.14 0.32
CA THR A 69 -6.93 -14.16 0.11
C THR A 69 -7.32 -13.68 -1.28
N GLY A 70 -6.57 -12.73 -1.88
CA GLY A 70 -6.77 -12.30 -3.26
C GLY A 70 -6.50 -13.42 -4.27
N ILE A 71 -5.43 -14.19 -4.08
CA ILE A 71 -5.12 -15.38 -4.88
C ILE A 71 -6.24 -16.41 -4.76
N TYR A 72 -6.73 -16.67 -3.54
CA TYR A 72 -7.86 -17.57 -3.32
C TYR A 72 -9.14 -17.10 -4.02
N ASN A 73 -9.45 -15.80 -3.98
CA ASN A 73 -10.62 -15.25 -4.65
C ASN A 73 -10.52 -15.33 -6.18
N ALA A 74 -9.30 -15.29 -6.74
CA ALA A 74 -9.04 -15.45 -8.17
C ALA A 74 -8.93 -16.92 -8.64
N ARG A 75 -9.15 -17.91 -7.76
CA ARG A 75 -8.93 -19.34 -8.04
C ARG A 75 -9.65 -19.89 -9.28
N ALA A 76 -10.82 -19.33 -9.63
CA ALA A 76 -11.58 -19.76 -10.80
C ALA A 76 -10.79 -19.57 -12.11
N PHE A 77 -9.95 -18.53 -12.19
CA PHE A 77 -9.13 -18.22 -13.36
C PHE A 77 -7.78 -18.94 -13.36
N ALA A 78 -7.44 -19.67 -12.29
CA ALA A 78 -6.24 -20.49 -12.26
C ALA A 78 -6.38 -21.76 -13.11
N ALA A 79 -7.61 -22.27 -13.27
CA ALA A 79 -7.90 -23.47 -14.06
C ALA A 79 -8.03 -23.17 -15.57
N ASP A 80 -8.44 -21.95 -15.92
CA ASP A 80 -8.50 -21.46 -17.30
C ASP A 80 -7.96 -20.02 -17.38
N PRO A 81 -6.65 -19.86 -17.60
CA PRO A 81 -6.04 -18.55 -17.76
C PRO A 81 -6.52 -17.80 -19.01
N GLY A 82 -7.06 -18.49 -20.03
CA GLY A 82 -7.59 -17.86 -21.25
C GLY A 82 -8.79 -16.95 -20.95
N ALA A 83 -9.64 -17.37 -20.00
CA ALA A 83 -10.79 -16.61 -19.53
C ALA A 83 -10.45 -15.22 -18.95
N LEU A 84 -9.18 -14.95 -18.59
CA LEU A 84 -8.72 -13.62 -18.17
C LEU A 84 -8.70 -12.61 -19.32
N ALA A 85 -8.47 -13.05 -20.56
CA ALA A 85 -8.43 -12.20 -21.74
C ALA A 85 -9.78 -12.11 -22.46
N ASP A 86 -10.65 -13.09 -22.24
CA ASP A 86 -11.88 -13.27 -23.02
C ASP A 86 -13.13 -12.63 -22.39
N SER A 87 -13.02 -12.10 -21.17
CA SER A 87 -14.14 -11.50 -20.44
C SER A 87 -13.81 -10.14 -19.83
N ALA A 88 -14.79 -9.24 -19.75
CA ALA A 88 -14.64 -7.94 -19.09
C ALA A 88 -14.19 -8.11 -17.62
N TYR A 89 -14.80 -9.08 -16.92
CA TYR A 89 -14.40 -9.46 -15.57
C TYR A 89 -12.93 -9.89 -15.51
N GLY A 90 -12.51 -10.77 -16.42
CA GLY A 90 -11.13 -11.26 -16.52
C GLY A 90 -10.12 -10.14 -16.75
N ILE A 91 -10.43 -9.20 -17.65
CA ILE A 91 -9.57 -8.05 -17.95
C ILE A 91 -9.44 -7.14 -16.73
N ILE A 92 -10.55 -6.83 -16.04
CA ILE A 92 -10.52 -6.01 -14.82
C ILE A 92 -9.68 -6.71 -13.75
N LEU A 93 -9.84 -8.02 -13.57
CA LEU A 93 -9.06 -8.83 -12.63
C LEU A 93 -7.57 -8.80 -12.99
N LEU A 94 -7.21 -8.94 -14.27
CA LEU A 94 -5.84 -8.90 -14.74
C LEU A 94 -5.19 -7.54 -14.44
N ILE A 95 -5.88 -6.43 -14.75
CA ILE A 95 -5.41 -5.08 -14.42
C ILE A 95 -5.22 -4.95 -12.90
N LYS A 96 -6.16 -5.45 -12.10
CA LYS A 96 -6.05 -5.43 -10.63
C LYS A 96 -4.81 -6.20 -10.15
N ILE A 97 -4.51 -7.36 -10.71
CA ILE A 97 -3.31 -8.14 -10.38
C ILE A 97 -2.04 -7.36 -10.72
N VAL A 98 -1.97 -6.74 -11.91
CA VAL A 98 -0.82 -5.90 -12.30
C VAL A 98 -0.63 -4.73 -11.33
N LEU A 99 -1.70 -4.05 -10.92
CA LEU A 99 -1.62 -2.97 -9.93
C LEU A 99 -1.17 -3.46 -8.55
N VAL A 100 -1.62 -4.65 -8.12
CA VAL A 100 -1.15 -5.27 -6.87
C VAL A 100 0.35 -5.55 -6.96
N LEU A 101 0.85 -6.14 -8.05
CA LEU A 101 2.28 -6.38 -8.26
C LEU A 101 3.09 -5.07 -8.28
N ALA A 102 2.58 -4.02 -8.94
CA ALA A 102 3.19 -2.70 -8.91
C ALA A 102 3.24 -2.12 -7.49
N THR A 103 2.20 -2.34 -6.69
CA THR A 103 2.15 -1.93 -5.28
C THR A 103 3.18 -2.68 -4.44
N VAL A 104 3.35 -3.99 -4.64
CA VAL A 104 4.40 -4.79 -3.99
C VAL A 104 5.78 -4.21 -4.32
N GLY A 105 6.06 -3.97 -5.60
CA GLY A 105 7.33 -3.39 -6.04
C GLY A 105 7.58 -2.01 -5.43
N ALA A 106 6.58 -1.13 -5.49
CA ALA A 106 6.64 0.20 -4.88
C ALA A 106 6.88 0.13 -3.36
N TYR A 107 6.23 -0.81 -2.66
CA TYR A 107 6.42 -1.02 -1.23
C TYR A 107 7.83 -1.48 -0.89
N VAL A 108 8.38 -2.46 -1.62
CA VAL A 108 9.76 -2.93 -1.43
C VAL A 108 10.75 -1.79 -1.62
N VAL A 109 10.57 -0.98 -2.66
CA VAL A 109 11.39 0.22 -2.88
C VAL A 109 11.21 1.22 -1.74
N HIS A 110 9.99 1.44 -1.27
CA HIS A 110 9.69 2.37 -0.18
C HIS A 110 10.41 1.98 1.12
N VAL A 111 10.32 0.70 1.51
CA VAL A 111 11.00 0.18 2.71
C VAL A 111 12.52 0.23 2.55
N LYS A 112 13.06 -0.12 1.37
CA LYS A 112 14.51 -0.05 1.11
C LYS A 112 15.06 1.39 1.16
N ILE A 113 14.28 2.38 0.73
CA ILE A 113 14.68 3.80 0.84
C ILE A 113 14.59 4.27 2.30
N LEU A 114 13.63 3.76 3.07
CA LEU A 114 13.43 4.07 4.49
C LEU A 114 14.36 3.31 5.44
N ASN A 115 15.37 2.59 4.92
CA ASN A 115 16.23 1.74 5.73
C ASN A 115 17.04 2.53 6.76
N SER A 116 17.46 1.82 7.82
CA SER A 116 18.07 2.36 9.04
C SER A 116 19.30 3.26 8.83
N ASP A 117 19.98 3.16 7.69
CA ASP A 117 21.11 4.03 7.35
C ASP A 117 20.72 5.51 7.18
N MET A 118 19.49 5.79 6.74
CA MET A 118 19.00 7.16 6.65
C MET A 118 18.70 7.74 8.03
N GLU A 119 18.07 6.96 8.91
CA GLU A 119 17.84 7.33 10.30
C GLU A 119 19.17 7.58 11.02
N LYS A 120 20.16 6.69 10.85
CA LYS A 120 21.51 6.88 11.41
C LYS A 120 22.19 8.14 10.86
N LYS A 121 22.10 8.42 9.56
CA LYS A 121 22.74 9.61 8.95
C LYS A 121 22.05 10.94 9.32
N ILE A 122 20.74 10.93 9.51
CA ILE A 122 19.98 12.10 9.99
C ILE A 122 20.25 12.33 11.48
N LEU A 123 20.21 11.28 12.31
CA LEU A 123 20.43 11.39 13.77
C LEU A 123 21.89 11.71 14.14
N SER A 124 22.86 11.31 13.32
CA SER A 124 24.29 11.63 13.54
C SER A 124 24.70 13.02 13.04
N GLY A 125 23.77 13.83 12.51
CA GLY A 125 24.08 15.15 11.93
C GLY A 125 25.02 15.10 10.72
N SER A 126 25.28 13.89 10.19
CA SER A 126 26.29 13.64 9.15
C SER A 126 25.73 13.70 7.73
N ALA A 127 24.42 13.93 7.57
CA ALA A 127 23.76 14.09 6.28
C ALA A 127 23.70 15.57 5.88
N GLY A 128 24.27 15.92 4.71
CA GLY A 128 24.07 17.25 4.13
C GLY A 128 22.59 17.54 3.87
N SER A 129 22.14 18.77 4.15
CA SER A 129 20.74 19.22 4.04
C SER A 129 20.11 18.91 2.67
N VAL A 130 20.91 18.95 1.60
CA VAL A 130 20.51 18.63 0.21
C VAL A 130 20.17 17.14 0.04
N TYR A 131 20.93 16.23 0.65
CA TYR A 131 20.67 14.79 0.58
C TYR A 131 19.35 14.45 1.29
N VAL A 132 19.14 14.98 2.50
CA VAL A 132 17.91 14.78 3.29
C VAL A 132 16.68 15.26 2.53
N GLN A 133 16.77 16.43 1.88
CA GLN A 133 15.66 16.98 1.10
C GLN A 133 15.33 16.16 -0.15
N SER A 134 16.34 15.66 -0.87
CA SER A 134 16.15 14.85 -2.07
C SER A 134 15.50 13.49 -1.77
N VAL A 135 15.93 12.81 -0.70
CA VAL A 135 15.37 11.51 -0.30
C VAL A 135 13.95 11.69 0.24
N ARG A 136 13.69 12.74 1.01
CA ARG A 136 12.35 13.09 1.47
C ARG A 136 11.37 13.26 0.31
N SER A 137 11.76 13.98 -0.74
CA SER A 137 10.89 14.20 -1.90
C SER A 137 10.50 12.85 -2.54
N LYS A 138 11.50 11.96 -2.74
CA LYS A 138 11.27 10.62 -3.27
C LYS A 138 10.32 9.79 -2.40
N ILE A 139 10.50 9.79 -1.08
CA ILE A 139 9.62 9.05 -0.15
C ILE A 139 8.18 9.56 -0.19
N ILE A 140 7.99 10.89 -0.20
CA ILE A 140 6.65 11.50 -0.22
C ILE A 140 5.95 11.21 -1.56
N HIS A 141 6.67 11.36 -2.68
CA HIS A 141 6.12 11.03 -3.99
C HIS A 141 5.76 9.56 -4.10
N LEU A 142 6.65 8.66 -3.64
CA LEU A 142 6.39 7.23 -3.65
C LEU A 142 5.18 6.87 -2.77
N GLY A 143 5.03 7.49 -1.60
CA GLY A 143 3.85 7.33 -0.74
C GLY A 143 2.54 7.77 -1.43
N ARG A 144 2.56 8.89 -2.16
CA ARG A 144 1.39 9.34 -2.94
C ARG A 144 1.03 8.37 -4.05
N VAL A 145 2.02 7.87 -4.78
CA VAL A 145 1.83 6.85 -5.82
C VAL A 145 1.18 5.60 -5.22
N MET A 146 1.69 5.12 -4.08
CA MET A 146 1.13 3.96 -3.39
C MET A 146 -0.32 4.17 -2.95
N VAL A 147 -0.69 5.35 -2.43
CA VAL A 147 -2.08 5.68 -2.09
C VAL A 147 -2.96 5.67 -3.35
N GLY A 148 -2.49 6.25 -4.45
CA GLY A 148 -3.21 6.22 -5.74
C GLY A 148 -3.44 4.80 -6.25
N LEU A 149 -2.41 3.95 -6.21
CA LEU A 149 -2.53 2.53 -6.56
C LEU A 149 -3.53 1.80 -5.66
N ALA A 150 -3.48 2.05 -4.35
CA ALA A 150 -4.39 1.43 -3.38
C ALA A 150 -5.86 1.80 -3.65
N ILE A 151 -6.14 3.08 -3.95
CA ILE A 151 -7.49 3.55 -4.31
C ILE A 151 -7.94 2.92 -5.63
N ALA A 152 -7.08 2.88 -6.65
CA ALA A 152 -7.39 2.25 -7.93
C ALA A 152 -7.70 0.75 -7.77
N ILE A 153 -6.93 0.01 -6.98
CA ILE A 153 -7.18 -1.41 -6.68
C ILE A 153 -8.54 -1.59 -5.98
N LEU A 154 -8.89 -0.70 -5.05
CA LEU A 154 -10.17 -0.74 -4.36
C LEU A 154 -11.33 -0.46 -5.32
N LEU A 155 -11.18 0.50 -6.24
CA LEU A 155 -12.16 0.76 -7.31
C LEU A 155 -12.36 -0.46 -8.20
N LEU A 156 -11.28 -1.09 -8.67
CA LEU A 156 -11.38 -2.32 -9.48
C LEU A 156 -12.04 -3.46 -8.70
N ALA A 157 -11.81 -3.56 -7.38
CA ALA A 157 -12.50 -4.53 -6.54
C ALA A 157 -14.01 -4.29 -6.50
N ALA A 158 -14.45 -3.03 -6.38
CA ALA A 158 -15.86 -2.66 -6.42
C ALA A 158 -16.49 -2.96 -7.79
N LEU A 159 -15.77 -2.71 -8.89
CA LEU A 159 -16.23 -3.06 -10.23
C LEU A 159 -16.43 -4.58 -10.37
N LEU A 160 -15.47 -5.39 -9.92
CA LEU A 160 -15.60 -6.86 -9.94
C LEU A 160 -16.79 -7.37 -9.13
N ASP A 161 -17.06 -6.76 -7.97
CA ASP A 161 -18.19 -7.14 -7.09
C ASP A 161 -19.55 -6.74 -7.69
N SER A 162 -19.60 -5.60 -8.39
CA SER A 162 -20.81 -5.15 -9.10
C SER A 162 -21.17 -5.96 -10.35
N GLY A 163 -20.45 -7.06 -10.62
CA GLY A 163 -20.59 -7.87 -11.84
C GLY A 163 -19.76 -7.39 -13.02
N GLY A 164 -18.97 -6.32 -12.86
CA GLY A 164 -18.02 -5.84 -13.87
C GLY A 164 -18.65 -5.26 -15.14
N ILE A 165 -19.81 -4.59 -15.03
CA ILE A 165 -20.71 -4.20 -16.15
C ILE A 165 -21.27 -5.42 -16.88
#